data_AF-A0A167TLF9-F1
#
_entry.id   AF-A0A167TLF9-F1
#
_cell.length_a   1.000
_cell.length_b   1.000
_cell.length_c   1.000
_cell.angle_alpha   90.00
_cell.angle_beta   90.00
_cell.angle_gamma   90.00
#
_symmetry.space_group_name_H-M   'P 1'
#
loop_
_entity.id
_entity.type
_entity.pdbx_description
1 polymer ?
#
loop_
_entity_poly.entity_id
_entity_poly.type
_entity_poly.pdbx_seq_one_letter_code
_entity_poly.pdbx_strand_id
1 'polypeptide(L)'
;MNSASSATTGYAPFVLNTGRMPPSMVWNADADFPGVRVFAQRIKDAILQAHDAIITARVKQTQAANRKRENSPFATGDLVYLSTTN
;
A
#
# COMPACT_ATOMS: atom_id res chain seq x y z
N MET A 1 -2.86 3.25 6.83
CA MET A 1 -2.83 1.77 6.94
C MET A 1 -3.88 1.40 7.96
N ASN A 2 -4.59 0.28 7.84
CA ASN A 2 -5.77 0.00 8.69
C ASN A 2 -5.43 -0.21 10.18
N SER A 3 -4.15 -0.50 10.47
CA SER A 3 -3.60 -0.63 11.83
C SER A 3 -2.97 0.67 12.36
N ALA A 4 -2.78 1.68 11.53
CA ALA A 4 -2.20 2.95 11.96
C ALA A 4 -3.33 3.86 12.48
N SER A 5 -3.10 4.51 13.62
CA SER A 5 -4.01 5.54 14.12
C SER A 5 -4.02 6.74 13.19
N SER A 6 -5.21 7.30 12.96
CA SER A 6 -5.34 8.58 12.27
C SER A 6 -5.07 9.73 13.24
N ALA A 7 -4.33 10.75 12.83
CA ALA A 7 -4.11 11.95 13.63
C ALA A 7 -5.42 12.72 13.90
N THR A 8 -6.40 12.62 13.00
CA THR A 8 -7.69 13.32 13.12
C THR A 8 -8.66 12.62 14.07
N THR A 9 -8.71 11.28 14.07
CA THR A 9 -9.67 10.52 14.87
C THR A 9 -9.04 9.83 16.09
N GLY A 10 -7.70 9.76 16.18
CA GLY A 10 -6.97 9.05 17.23
C GLY A 10 -7.02 7.52 17.14
N TYR A 11 -7.95 6.97 16.35
CA TYR A 11 -8.19 5.52 16.27
C TYR A 11 -7.67 4.92 14.97
N ALA A 12 -7.25 3.66 15.05
CA ALA A 12 -6.93 2.85 13.89
C ALA A 12 -8.22 2.34 13.22
N PRO A 13 -8.30 2.29 11.88
CA PRO A 13 -9.48 1.78 11.17
C PRO A 13 -9.95 0.38 11.60
N PHE A 14 -9.05 -0.53 11.99
CA PHE A 14 -9.45 -1.84 12.54
C PHE A 14 -10.25 -1.75 13.83
N VAL A 15 -9.88 -0.82 14.72
CA VAL A 15 -10.63 -0.56 15.96
C VAL A 15 -12.01 -0.02 15.63
N LEU A 16 -12.10 0.88 14.64
CA LEU A 16 -13.39 1.45 14.24
C LEU A 16 -14.31 0.44 13.55
N ASN A 17 -13.76 -0.49 12.76
CA ASN A 17 -14.55 -1.46 12.01
C ASN A 17 -14.91 -2.71 12.82
N THR A 18 -14.00 -3.18 13.68
CA THR A 18 -14.12 -4.49 14.36
C THR A 18 -14.00 -4.42 15.88
N GLY A 19 -13.80 -3.22 16.45
CA GLY A 19 -13.64 -3.02 17.89
C GLY A 19 -12.30 -3.48 18.46
N ARG A 20 -11.45 -4.14 17.67
CA ARG A 20 -10.15 -4.66 18.11
C ARG A 20 -9.08 -4.55 17.03
N MET A 21 -7.83 -4.49 17.46
CA MET A 21 -6.69 -4.68 16.58
C MET A 21 -6.50 -6.17 16.31
N PRO A 22 -6.19 -6.58 15.06
CA PRO A 22 -5.81 -7.96 14.79
C PRO A 22 -4.54 -8.32 15.58
N PRO A 23 -4.42 -9.56 16.08
CA PRO A 23 -3.23 -10.01 16.77
C PRO A 23 -2.02 -9.95 15.83
N SER A 24 -0.83 -9.78 16.41
CA SER A 24 0.41 -9.91 15.63
C SER A 24 0.56 -11.33 15.11
N MET A 25 1.15 -11.47 13.92
CA MET A 25 1.47 -12.80 13.38
C MET A 25 2.45 -13.49 14.32
N VAL A 26 2.10 -14.69 14.80
CA VAL A 26 3.00 -15.50 15.63
C VAL A 26 4.05 -16.13 14.71
N TRP A 27 5.31 -15.71 14.84
CA TRP A 27 6.40 -16.08 13.93
C TRP A 27 7.10 -17.39 14.29
N ASN A 28 7.10 -17.75 15.57
CA ASN A 28 7.77 -18.93 16.09
C ASN A 28 6.72 -19.97 16.47
N ALA A 29 6.35 -20.80 15.50
CA ALA A 29 5.66 -22.06 15.78
C ALA A 29 6.67 -23.17 15.47
N ASP A 30 7.20 -23.80 16.51
CA ASP A 30 7.95 -25.05 16.38
C ASP A 30 6.96 -26.11 15.88
N ALA A 31 6.83 -26.21 14.56
CA ALA A 31 5.99 -27.19 13.92
C ALA A 31 6.85 -28.41 13.58
N ASP A 32 6.48 -29.57 14.13
CA ASP A 32 7.12 -30.86 13.85
C ASP A 32 7.01 -31.28 12.37
N PHE A 33 6.20 -30.58 11.57
CA PHE A 33 5.93 -30.88 10.18
C PHE A 33 6.65 -29.91 9.23
N PRO A 34 7.59 -30.40 8.37
CA PRO A 34 8.33 -29.56 7.43
C PRO A 34 7.45 -28.76 6.44
N GLY A 35 6.31 -29.31 6.04
CA GLY A 35 5.37 -28.65 5.13
C GLY A 35 4.73 -27.39 5.71
N VAL A 36 4.41 -27.41 7.00
CA VAL A 36 3.86 -26.25 7.72
C VAL A 36 4.89 -25.13 7.81
N ARG A 37 6.16 -25.47 8.02
CA ARG A 37 7.27 -24.50 8.04
C ARG A 37 7.47 -23.83 6.69
N VAL A 38 7.48 -24.59 5.59
CA VAL A 38 7.61 -24.04 4.23
C VAL A 38 6.43 -23.12 3.90
N PHE A 39 5.20 -23.52 4.27
CA PHE A 39 4.02 -22.70 4.08
C PHE A 39 4.08 -21.38 4.87
N ALA A 40 4.44 -21.45 6.15
CA ALA A 40 4.60 -20.26 7.00
C ALA A 40 5.68 -19.31 6.44
N GLN A 41 6.79 -19.86 5.96
CA GLN A 41 7.86 -19.05 5.33
C GLN A 41 7.37 -18.36 4.05
N ARG A 42 6.60 -19.05 3.20
CA ARG A 42 6.02 -18.44 1.99
C ARG A 42 5.06 -17.30 2.32
N ILE A 43 4.20 -17.49 3.32
CA ILE A 43 3.30 -16.42 3.79
C ILE A 43 4.11 -15.23 4.31
N LYS A 44 5.16 -15.48 5.09
CA LYS A 44 6.06 -14.44 5.59
C LYS A 44 6.65 -13.63 4.44
N ASP A 45 7.20 -14.30 3.44
CA ASP A 45 7.81 -13.65 2.29
C ASP A 45 6.78 -12.82 1.51
N ALA A 46 5.56 -13.35 1.32
CA ALA A 46 4.47 -12.63 0.66
C ALA A 46 4.04 -11.38 1.43
N ILE A 47 3.95 -11.44 2.77
CA ILE A 47 3.60 -10.29 3.63
C ILE A 47 4.68 -9.21 3.53
N LEU A 48 5.97 -9.60 3.58
CA LEU A 48 7.09 -8.67 3.45
C LEU A 48 7.11 -7.99 2.08
N GLN A 49 6.92 -8.75 1.00
CA GLN A 49 6.82 -8.19 -0.35
C GLN A 49 5.65 -7.23 -0.49
N ALA A 50 4.47 -7.59 0.05
CA ALA A 50 3.30 -6.71 0.02
C ALA A 50 3.53 -5.42 0.80
N HIS A 51 4.22 -5.49 1.94
CA HIS A 51 4.61 -4.32 2.72
C HIS A 51 5.49 -3.35 1.91
N ASP A 52 6.54 -3.87 1.27
CA ASP A 52 7.46 -3.07 0.46
C ASP A 52 6.76 -2.49 -0.78
N ALA A 53 5.87 -3.26 -1.42
CA ALA A 53 5.04 -2.78 -2.52
C ALA A 53 4.13 -1.61 -2.09
N ILE A 54 3.54 -1.67 -0.89
CA ILE A 54 2.71 -0.57 -0.37
C ILE A 54 3.55 0.68 -0.10
N ILE A 55 4.74 0.54 0.48
CA ILE A 55 5.63 1.69 0.74
C ILE A 55 6.06 2.33 -0.56
N THR A 56 6.53 1.55 -1.53
CA THR A 56 6.97 2.06 -2.84
C THR A 56 5.82 2.73 -3.60
N ALA A 57 4.61 2.16 -3.56
CA ALA A 57 3.42 2.77 -4.14
C ALA A 57 3.09 4.12 -3.50
N ARG A 58 3.15 4.23 -2.16
CA ARG A 58 2.92 5.50 -1.46
C ARG A 58 3.92 6.56 -1.87
N VAL A 59 5.21 6.23 -1.94
CA VAL A 59 6.24 7.19 -2.37
C VAL A 59 5.92 7.73 -3.77
N LYS A 60 5.54 6.86 -4.71
CA LYS A 60 5.13 7.27 -6.07
C LYS A 60 3.89 8.17 -6.05
N GLN A 61 2.86 7.78 -5.29
CA GLN A 61 1.62 8.56 -5.17
C GLN A 61 1.88 9.93 -4.56
N THR A 62 2.68 10.01 -3.49
CA THR A 62 3.05 11.27 -2.84
C THR A 62 3.87 12.15 -3.77
N GLN A 63 4.82 11.60 -4.53
CA GLN A 63 5.56 12.37 -5.53
C GLN A 63 4.63 12.93 -6.61
N ALA A 64 3.70 12.12 -7.13
CA ALA A 64 2.75 12.57 -8.13
C ALA A 64 1.77 13.62 -7.58
N ALA A 65 1.26 13.42 -6.36
CA ALA A 65 0.33 14.36 -5.71
C ALA A 65 1.00 15.69 -5.34
N ASN A 66 2.28 15.66 -4.95
CA ASN A 66 3.07 16.86 -4.64
C ASN A 66 3.58 17.56 -5.90
N ARG A 67 3.48 16.94 -7.07
CA ARG A 67 3.84 17.59 -8.33
C ARG A 67 2.84 18.71 -8.58
N LYS A 68 3.34 19.95 -8.68
CA LYS A 68 2.51 21.08 -9.11
C LYS A 68 1.96 20.78 -10.51
N ARG A 69 0.76 21.26 -10.80
CA ARG A 69 0.27 21.30 -12.19
C ARG A 69 1.32 22.05 -13.00
N GLU A 70 1.82 21.42 -14.04
CA GLU A 70 2.67 22.07 -15.01
C GLU A 70 1.81 23.11 -15.75
N ASN A 71 2.33 24.31 -15.95
CA ASN A 71 1.62 25.29 -16.77
C ASN A 71 1.44 24.68 -18.15
N SER A 72 0.19 24.63 -18.62
CA SER A 72 -0.09 24.15 -19.98
C SER A 72 0.71 25.02 -20.96
N PRO A 73 1.56 24.42 -21.81
CA PRO A 73 2.24 25.16 -22.87
C PRO A 73 1.26 25.60 -23.97
N PHE A 74 0.03 25.07 -23.96
CA PHE A 74 -0.99 25.33 -24.96
C PHE A 74 -1.92 26.47 -24.54
N ALA A 75 -2.24 27.32 -25.50
CA ALA A 75 -3.22 28.38 -25.39
C ALA A 75 -4.56 27.99 -26.03
N THR A 76 -5.62 28.74 -25.69
CA THR A 76 -6.94 28.56 -26.30
C THR A 76 -6.84 28.81 -27.81
N GLY A 77 -7.13 27.77 -28.61
CA GLY A 77 -7.07 27.82 -30.07
C GLY A 77 -5.93 26.99 -30.68
N ASP A 78 -5.02 26.45 -29.88
CA ASP A 78 -3.94 25.59 -30.38
C ASP A 78 -4.47 24.23 -30.86
N LEU A 79 -4.00 23.81 -32.04
CA LEU A 79 -4.22 22.47 -32.56
C LEU A 79 -3.10 21.54 -32.06
N VAL A 80 -3.47 20.46 -31.37
CA VAL A 80 -2.54 19.47 -30.83
C VAL A 80 -2.78 18.10 -31.43
N TYR A 81 -1.70 17.36 -31.68
CA TYR A 81 -1.77 15.99 -32.18
C TYR A 81 -2.11 15.03 -31.03
N LEU A 82 -3.19 14.25 -31.22
CA LEU A 82 -3.61 13.22 -30.27
C LEU A 82 -3.21 11.84 -30.80
N SER A 83 -2.31 11.16 -30.09
CA SER A 83 -1.99 9.76 -30.41
C SER A 83 -3.05 8.85 -29.82
N THR A 84 -4.00 8.39 -30.64
CA THR A 84 -4.99 7.38 -30.25
C THR A 84 -4.48 5.99 -30.60
N THR A 85 -3.63 5.44 -29.74
CA THR A 85 -3.24 4.02 -29.82
C THR A 85 -4.11 3.26 -28.81
N ASN A 86 -4.78 2.20 -29.28
CA ASN A 86 -5.69 1.37 -28.49
C ASN A 86 -4.90 0.23 -27.83
#